data_AF-A0A6G1C3I7-F1
#
_entry.id   AF-A0A6G1C3I7-F1
#
_cell.length_a   1.000
_cell.length_b   1.000
_cell.length_c   1.000
_cell.angle_alpha   90.00
_cell.angle_beta   90.00
_cell.angle_gamma   90.00
#
_symmetry.space_group_name_H-M   'P 1'
#
loop_
_entity.id
_entity.type
_entity.pdbx_description
1 polymer ?
#
loop_
_entity_poly.entity_id
_entity_poly.type
_entity_poly.pdbx_seq_one_letter_code
_entity_poly.pdbx_strand_id
1 'polypeptide(L)'
;MEGAALDWYENLRGGLDDPEALTFEEFRAAFRDYYVPAGIKELRKQEFRTLQQDNMTVQQYLTQFTTLARYVSEDVARDADRRRHFLKGLNYGLKVGLVAHDFSSFQSLANKTPFRGRAQEAW
;
A
#
# COMPACT_ATOMS: atom_id res chain seq x y z
N MET A 1 21.09 -16.47 3.99
CA MET A 1 20.87 -15.55 2.85
C MET A 1 21.98 -15.86 1.86
N GLU A 2 21.66 -16.33 0.65
CA GLU A 2 22.68 -16.80 -0.29
C GLU A 2 23.18 -15.68 -1.21
N GLY A 3 24.51 -15.65 -1.39
CA GLY A 3 25.24 -14.93 -2.44
C GLY A 3 24.96 -13.44 -2.55
N ALA A 4 24.21 -13.05 -3.58
CA ALA A 4 24.04 -11.66 -3.99
C ALA A 4 23.45 -10.73 -2.91
N ALA A 5 22.52 -11.24 -2.08
CA ALA A 5 21.94 -10.44 -0.99
C ALA A 5 22.94 -10.16 0.13
N LEU A 6 23.84 -11.10 0.41
CA LEU A 6 24.90 -10.94 1.40
C LEU A 6 25.99 -10.02 0.86
N ASP A 7 26.42 -10.22 -0.40
CA ASP A 7 27.43 -9.38 -1.05
C ASP A 7 26.99 -7.91 -1.14
N TRP A 8 25.71 -7.67 -1.45
CA TRP A 8 25.13 -6.32 -1.42
C TRP A 8 25.17 -5.71 -0.01
N TYR A 9 24.79 -6.49 1.00
CA TYR A 9 24.74 -6.01 2.38
C TYR A 9 26.13 -5.66 2.92
N GLU A 10 27.14 -6.48 2.64
CA GLU A 10 28.53 -6.20 3.03
C GLU A 10 29.08 -4.97 2.29
N ASN A 11 28.75 -4.78 1.01
CA ASN A 11 29.10 -3.57 0.27
C ASN A 11 28.41 -2.31 0.82
N LEU A 12 27.13 -2.40 1.21
CA LEU A 12 26.42 -1.31 1.85
C LEU A 12 27.11 -0.92 3.16
N ARG A 13 27.43 -1.89 4.02
CA ARG A 13 28.13 -1.63 5.29
C ARG A 13 29.52 -1.04 5.08
N GLY A 14 30.27 -1.53 4.09
CA GLY A 14 31.61 -1.01 3.78
C GLY A 14 31.63 0.44 3.29
N GLY A 15 30.50 0.98 2.83
CA GLY A 15 30.36 2.36 2.38
C GLY A 15 29.82 3.34 3.44
N LEU A 16 29.49 2.87 4.65
CA LEU A 16 28.97 3.70 5.73
C LEU A 16 30.09 4.10 6.69
N ASP A 17 30.11 5.36 7.11
CA ASP A 17 31.04 5.86 8.14
C ASP A 17 30.78 5.22 9.50
N ASP A 18 29.51 4.92 9.82
CA ASP A 18 29.10 4.16 11.00
C ASP A 18 28.04 3.10 10.61
N PRO A 19 28.46 1.85 10.33
CA PRO A 19 27.56 0.77 9.95
C PRO A 19 26.62 0.33 11.09
N GLU A 20 26.98 0.60 12.35
CA GLU A 20 26.17 0.23 13.52
C GLU A 20 25.07 1.26 13.80
N ALA A 21 25.20 2.48 13.26
CA ALA A 21 24.15 3.49 13.26
C ALA A 21 23.05 3.27 12.20
N LEU A 22 23.23 2.30 11.29
CA LEU A 22 22.25 2.02 10.24
C LEU A 22 20.93 1.54 10.85
N THR A 23 19.90 2.38 10.72
CA THR A 23 18.58 2.01 11.22
C THR A 23 17.95 0.93 10.33
N PHE A 24 17.05 0.14 10.92
CA PHE A 24 16.31 -0.86 10.14
C PHE A 24 15.46 -0.25 9.02
N GLU A 25 15.04 1.00 9.15
CA GLU A 25 14.29 1.72 8.12
C GLU A 25 15.16 2.08 6.93
N GLU A 26 16.37 2.59 7.18
CA GLU A 26 17.38 2.88 6.14
C GLU A 26 17.81 1.61 5.41
N PHE A 27 18.04 0.51 6.15
CA PHE A 27 18.31 -0.80 5.55
C PHE A 27 17.20 -1.23 4.58
N ARG A 28 15.93 -1.13 4.99
CA ARG A 28 14.80 -1.52 4.13
C ARG A 28 14.65 -0.61 2.91
N ALA A 29 14.93 0.67 3.06
CA ALA A 29 14.92 1.63 1.95
C ALA A 29 16.02 1.29 0.93
N ALA A 30 17.27 1.15 1.40
CA ALA A 30 18.41 0.78 0.56
C ALA A 30 18.19 -0.56 -0.15
N PHE A 31 17.65 -1.55 0.57
CA PHE A 31 17.33 -2.86 0.00
C PHE A 31 16.27 -2.75 -1.11
N ARG A 32 15.20 -1.97 -0.89
CA ARG A 32 14.20 -1.73 -1.94
C ARG A 32 14.77 -0.99 -3.13
N ASP A 33 15.66 -0.04 -2.92
CA ASP A 33 16.24 0.74 -4.01
C ASP A 33 17.17 -0.08 -4.88
N TYR A 34 17.92 -1.00 -4.27
CA TYR A 34 18.80 -1.91 -5.00
C TYR A 34 18.05 -3.04 -5.72
N TYR A 35 17.07 -3.66 -5.06
CA TYR A 35 16.40 -4.85 -5.60
C TYR A 35 15.09 -4.59 -6.34
N VAL A 36 14.49 -3.40 -6.23
CA VAL A 36 13.27 -3.05 -6.96
C VAL A 36 13.59 -2.04 -8.06
N PRO A 37 13.63 -2.48 -9.34
CA PRO A 37 13.91 -1.60 -10.46
C PRO A 37 12.95 -0.40 -10.52
N ALA A 38 13.44 0.77 -10.95
CA ALA A 38 12.65 1.98 -11.07
C ALA A 38 11.39 1.79 -11.95
N GLY A 39 11.49 1.05 -13.07
CA GLY A 39 10.35 0.75 -13.92
C GLY A 39 9.26 -0.08 -13.22
N ILE A 40 9.65 -0.99 -12.31
CA ILE A 40 8.69 -1.74 -11.50
C ILE A 40 8.04 -0.82 -10.46
N LYS A 41 8.80 0.08 -9.82
CA LYS A 41 8.23 1.07 -8.91
C LYS A 41 7.18 1.92 -9.61
N GLU A 42 7.48 2.45 -10.79
CA GLU A 42 6.53 3.26 -11.56
C GLU A 42 5.30 2.48 -12.00
N LEU A 43 5.46 1.20 -12.40
CA LEU A 43 4.33 0.33 -12.68
C LEU A 43 3.42 0.16 -11.45
N ARG A 44 4.00 -0.07 -10.26
CA ARG A 44 3.23 -0.17 -9.01
C ARG A 44 2.54 1.15 -8.63
N LYS A 45 3.18 2.30 -8.90
CA LYS A 45 2.54 3.63 -8.72
C LYS A 45 1.34 3.80 -9.64
N GLN A 46 1.47 3.40 -10.91
CA GLN A 46 0.37 3.44 -11.87
C GLN A 46 -0.77 2.52 -11.46
N GLU A 47 -0.46 1.28 -11.07
CA GLU A 47 -1.44 0.32 -10.54
C GLU A 47 -2.22 0.90 -9.35
N PHE A 48 -1.54 1.61 -8.44
CA PHE A 48 -2.21 2.27 -7.32
C PHE A 48 -3.20 3.35 -7.79
N ARG A 49 -2.77 4.20 -8.72
CA ARG A 49 -3.57 5.34 -9.21
C ARG A 49 -4.85 4.90 -9.93
N THR A 50 -4.79 3.74 -10.60
CA THR A 50 -5.91 3.15 -11.33
C THR A 50 -6.64 2.06 -10.54
N LEU A 51 -6.26 1.78 -9.29
CA LEU A 51 -6.85 0.71 -8.50
C LEU A 51 -8.34 0.98 -8.28
N GLN A 52 -9.17 0.01 -8.68
CA GLN A 52 -10.60 -0.04 -8.40
C GLN A 52 -10.91 -1.35 -7.69
N GLN A 53 -11.99 -1.38 -6.89
CA GLN A 53 -12.45 -2.58 -6.23
C GLN A 53 -12.95 -3.61 -7.25
N ASP A 54 -13.70 -3.18 -8.26
CA ASP A 54 -14.26 -4.03 -9.31
C ASP A 54 -14.91 -5.30 -8.74
N ASN A 55 -14.45 -6.48 -9.18
CA ASN A 55 -14.94 -7.79 -8.75
C ASN A 55 -14.27 -8.29 -7.46
N MET A 56 -13.37 -7.52 -6.85
CA MET A 56 -12.73 -7.89 -5.59
C MET A 56 -13.68 -7.73 -4.41
N THR A 57 -13.52 -8.62 -3.44
CA THR A 57 -14.04 -8.36 -2.11
C THR A 57 -13.38 -7.11 -1.53
N VAL A 58 -14.07 -6.42 -0.61
CA VAL A 58 -13.50 -5.26 0.10
C VAL A 58 -12.17 -5.60 0.78
N GLN A 59 -12.04 -6.83 1.33
CA GLN A 59 -10.81 -7.27 1.98
C GLN A 59 -9.67 -7.41 0.98
N GLN A 60 -9.90 -8.03 -0.18
CA GLN A 60 -8.89 -8.14 -1.24
C GLN A 60 -8.46 -6.77 -1.74
N TYR A 61 -9.43 -5.88 -1.99
CA TYR A 61 -9.15 -4.50 -2.38
C TYR A 61 -8.33 -3.76 -1.31
N LEU A 62 -8.68 -3.88 -0.04
CA LEU A 62 -7.92 -3.28 1.07
C LEU A 62 -6.48 -3.81 1.15
N THR A 63 -6.29 -5.13 1.02
CA THR A 63 -4.96 -5.75 1.00
C THR A 63 -4.14 -5.22 -0.18
N GLN A 64 -4.72 -5.13 -1.38
CA GLN A 64 -4.01 -4.60 -2.54
C GLN A 64 -3.70 -3.12 -2.41
N PHE A 65 -4.66 -2.32 -1.93
CA PHE A 65 -4.49 -0.89 -1.66
C PHE A 65 -3.34 -0.63 -0.69
N THR A 66 -3.31 -1.32 0.45
CA THR A 66 -2.24 -1.18 1.45
C THR A 66 -0.88 -1.67 0.95
N THR A 67 -0.87 -2.71 0.12
CA THR A 67 0.35 -3.23 -0.52
C THR A 67 0.96 -2.21 -1.48
N LEU A 68 0.13 -1.61 -2.34
CA LEU A 68 0.52 -0.65 -3.37
C LEU A 68 0.81 0.74 -2.79
N ALA A 69 0.14 1.14 -1.70
CA ALA A 69 0.39 2.39 -0.99
C ALA A 69 1.86 2.57 -0.56
N ARG A 70 2.62 1.48 -0.39
CA ARG A 70 4.06 1.49 -0.08
C ARG A 70 4.94 2.07 -1.20
N TYR A 71 4.41 2.19 -2.41
CA TYR A 71 5.10 2.73 -3.58
C TYR A 71 4.74 4.19 -3.86
N VAL A 72 3.71 4.71 -3.20
CA VAL A 72 3.18 6.08 -3.38
C VAL A 72 3.06 6.78 -2.04
N SER A 73 4.01 6.56 -1.13
CA SER A 73 4.01 7.13 0.22
C SER A 73 3.80 8.64 0.22
N GLU A 74 4.29 9.33 -0.82
CA GLU A 74 4.08 10.74 -1.09
C GLU A 74 2.60 11.10 -1.38
N ASP A 75 1.89 10.27 -2.16
CA ASP A 75 0.51 10.53 -2.58
C ASP A 75 -0.52 10.18 -1.48
N VAL A 76 -0.11 9.37 -0.47
CA VAL A 76 -0.93 8.98 0.69
C VAL A 76 -0.32 9.38 2.02
N ALA A 77 0.57 10.37 2.03
CA ALA A 77 1.30 10.81 3.22
C ALA A 77 0.37 11.26 4.35
N ARG A 78 -0.76 11.89 4.01
CA ARG A 78 -1.80 12.25 4.97
C ARG A 78 -2.90 11.20 5.00
N ASP A 79 -3.40 10.90 6.19
CA ASP A 79 -4.52 9.98 6.37
C ASP A 79 -5.75 10.39 5.54
N ALA A 80 -6.03 11.70 5.42
CA ALA A 80 -7.10 12.22 4.59
C ALA A 80 -6.92 11.88 3.09
N ASP A 81 -5.69 11.98 2.57
CA ASP A 81 -5.38 11.60 1.19
C ASP A 81 -5.56 10.09 0.98
N ARG A 82 -5.14 9.29 1.97
CA ARG A 82 -5.32 7.83 1.98
C ARG A 82 -6.81 7.44 1.95
N ARG A 83 -7.64 8.09 2.77
CA ARG A 83 -9.10 7.91 2.77
C ARG A 83 -9.73 8.29 1.44
N ARG A 84 -9.34 9.44 0.88
CA ARG A 84 -9.84 9.90 -0.43
C ARG A 84 -9.56 8.89 -1.53
N HIS A 85 -8.32 8.37 -1.61
CA HIS A 85 -7.95 7.37 -2.60
C HIS A 85 -8.72 6.06 -2.41
N PHE A 86 -8.85 5.59 -1.17
CA PHE A 86 -9.58 4.36 -0.88
C PHE A 86 -11.04 4.46 -1.28
N LEU A 87 -11.73 5.54 -0.89
CA LEU A 87 -13.11 5.83 -1.31
C LEU A 87 -13.24 5.96 -2.82
N LYS A 88 -12.27 6.57 -3.50
CA LYS A 88 -12.30 6.75 -4.96
C LYS A 88 -12.35 5.40 -5.69
N GLY A 89 -11.61 4.40 -5.24
CA GLY A 89 -11.58 3.08 -5.87
C GLY A 89 -12.68 2.11 -5.42
N LEU A 90 -13.47 2.41 -4.37
CA LEU A 90 -14.59 1.55 -3.97
C LEU A 90 -15.72 1.56 -5.01
N ASN A 91 -16.42 0.44 -5.11
CA ASN A 91 -17.62 0.31 -5.94
C ASN A 91 -18.69 1.32 -5.53
N TYR A 92 -19.42 1.87 -6.51
CA TYR A 92 -20.34 2.99 -6.31
C TYR A 92 -21.36 2.74 -5.18
N GLY A 93 -21.97 1.55 -5.12
CA GLY A 93 -22.95 1.22 -4.08
C GLY A 93 -22.40 1.29 -2.65
N LEU A 94 -21.13 0.86 -2.44
CA LEU A 94 -20.47 0.99 -1.14
C LEU A 94 -20.02 2.43 -0.87
N LYS A 95 -19.53 3.11 -1.91
CA LYS A 95 -19.05 4.48 -1.85
C LYS A 95 -20.15 5.42 -1.35
N VAL A 96 -21.36 5.35 -1.91
CA VAL A 96 -22.50 6.21 -1.53
C VAL A 96 -22.83 6.08 -0.04
N GLY A 97 -22.84 4.85 0.48
CA GLY A 97 -23.12 4.62 1.91
C GLY A 97 -22.02 5.14 2.84
N LEU A 98 -20.77 5.16 2.38
CA LEU A 98 -19.62 5.59 3.20
C LEU A 98 -19.37 7.09 3.13
N VAL A 99 -19.59 7.76 1.99
CA VAL A 99 -19.39 9.22 1.88
C VAL A 99 -20.37 10.04 2.71
N ALA A 100 -21.48 9.45 3.13
CA ALA A 100 -22.44 10.07 4.05
C ALA A 100 -21.95 10.11 5.52
N HIS A 101 -20.79 9.51 5.81
CA HIS A 101 -20.19 9.46 7.14
C HIS A 101 -18.85 10.19 7.17
N ASP A 102 -18.66 11.01 8.20
CA ASP A 102 -17.35 11.57 8.50
C ASP A 102 -16.50 10.58 9.27
N PHE A 103 -15.38 10.20 8.68
CA PHE A 103 -14.36 9.37 9.29
C PHE A 103 -13.21 10.23 9.79
N SER A 104 -12.70 9.97 10.99
CA SER A 104 -11.53 10.68 11.53
C SER A 104 -10.21 10.05 11.07
N SER A 105 -10.22 8.77 10.71
CA SER A 105 -9.03 8.03 10.26
C SER A 105 -9.32 6.99 9.17
N PHE A 106 -8.32 6.61 8.39
CA PHE A 106 -8.39 5.51 7.42
C PHE A 106 -8.84 4.20 8.08
N GLN A 107 -8.35 3.91 9.29
CA GLN A 107 -8.74 2.71 10.01
C GLN A 107 -10.25 2.68 10.32
N SER A 108 -10.81 3.83 10.75
CA SER A 108 -12.24 3.93 11.02
C SER A 108 -13.09 3.68 9.77
N LEU A 109 -12.65 4.20 8.62
CA LEU A 109 -13.27 3.95 7.32
C LEU A 109 -13.17 2.48 6.90
N ALA A 110 -11.97 1.89 6.98
CA ALA A 110 -11.72 0.50 6.60
C ALA A 110 -12.56 -0.48 7.46
N ASN A 111 -12.63 -0.25 8.78
CA ASN A 111 -13.43 -1.06 9.69
C ASN A 111 -14.94 -0.95 9.41
N LYS A 112 -15.41 0.22 8.99
CA LYS A 112 -16.84 0.44 8.69
C LYS A 112 -17.23 -0.09 7.30
N THR A 113 -16.26 -0.29 6.41
CA THR A 113 -16.51 -0.78 5.05
C THR A 113 -16.93 -2.26 5.14
N PRO A 114 -18.18 -2.61 4.79
CA PRO A 114 -18.67 -3.96 5.00
C PRO A 114 -17.93 -4.94 4.08
N PHE A 115 -17.33 -5.96 4.68
CA PHE A 115 -16.71 -7.07 3.97
C PHE A 115 -17.80 -7.97 3.37
N ARG A 116 -18.47 -7.52 2.30
CA ARG A 116 -19.38 -8.42 1.57
C ARG A 116 -18.56 -9.49 0.85
N GLY A 117 -18.54 -10.70 1.42
CA GLY A 117 -18.58 -11.91 0.59
C GLY A 117 -19.87 -11.86 -0.24
N ARG A 118 -19.78 -12.26 -1.51
CA ARG A 118 -20.79 -12.14 -2.57
C ARG A 118 -22.26 -12.11 -2.10
N ALA A 119 -23.05 -11.16 -2.62
CA ALA A 119 -24.49 -11.38 -2.85
C ALA A 119 -24.61 -12.57 -3.83
N GLN A 120 -25.53 -13.53 -3.76
CA GLN A 120 -26.99 -13.54 -3.55
C GLN A 120 -27.36 -15.08 -3.55
N GLU A 121 -28.46 -15.66 -3.03
CA GLU A 121 -29.91 -15.48 -3.30
C GLU A 121 -30.81 -16.30 -2.31
N ALA A 122 -32.08 -15.85 -2.20
CA ALA A 122 -33.38 -16.54 -2.00
C ALA A 122 -33.47 -17.76 -1.04
N TRP A 123 -34.38 -17.83 -0.05
CA TRP A 123 -35.79 -17.40 0.04
C TRP A 123 -36.13 -16.91 1.45
#